data_AF-A0A7S4B649-F1
#
_entry.id   AF-A0A7S4B649-F1
#
_cell.length_a   1.000
_cell.length_b   1.000
_cell.length_c   1.000
_cell.angle_alpha   90.00
_cell.angle_beta   90.00
_cell.angle_gamma   90.00
#
_symmetry.space_group_name_H-M   'P 1'
#
loop_
_entity.id
_entity.type
_entity.pdbx_description
1 polymer ?
#
loop_
_entity_poly.entity_id
_entity_poly.type
_entity_poly.pdbx_seq_one_letter_code
_entity_poly.pdbx_strand_id
1 'polypeptide(L)'
;MVVRQNDSCQQTPAEQLCDELQSVRPQTARPKIFPLTKDGRSWIIYAANWWPSSEFDMLWAARPTERPVGHIFGKSITFPRHTQSWGIDYSYTGQIARAKPLSEAPSQVVQVLTELQQLESFKGHNQVLQNWYEAHPDAKADYIGPHSDDERELVAGSPIASLSWCKADRITLGRQPLLPGASGLPARGHWRRFRVTAKKNVTDAVVPKGGGWFDSGGATLKLHDGDLLVMGGECQRTHKHEIMKPGKDPAENYGQRINVTFRAFQTKGRNVPHKRTLSENDVTHKRKLSEAAVAEIDS
;
A
#
# COMPACT_ATOMS: atom_id res chain seq x y z
N MET A 1 36.80 38.96 19.64
CA MET A 1 36.79 37.77 18.76
C MET A 1 35.41 37.11 18.93
N VAL A 2 34.51 37.26 17.96
CA VAL A 2 33.13 36.72 18.10
C VAL A 2 33.12 35.29 17.57
N VAL A 3 32.89 34.33 18.47
CA VAL A 3 32.62 32.94 18.08
C VAL A 3 31.26 32.91 17.41
N ARG A 4 31.22 32.59 16.11
CA ARG A 4 29.96 32.24 15.44
C ARG A 4 29.48 30.93 16.04
N GLN A 5 28.29 30.90 16.63
CA GLN A 5 27.63 29.64 16.93
C GLN A 5 27.31 28.95 15.59
N ASN A 6 27.62 27.66 15.50
CA ASN A 6 27.18 26.85 14.38
C ASN A 6 25.70 26.52 14.58
N ASP A 7 24.82 27.31 13.96
CA ASP A 7 23.41 26.94 13.77
C ASP A 7 23.33 25.76 12.80
N SER A 8 23.69 24.57 13.28
CA SER A 8 23.46 23.32 12.57
C SER A 8 21.97 23.07 12.49
N CYS A 9 21.35 23.56 11.42
CA CYS A 9 19.93 23.35 11.12
C CYS A 9 19.63 21.84 11.21
N GLN A 10 18.87 21.45 12.24
CA GLN A 10 18.55 20.05 12.48
C GLN A 10 17.60 19.57 11.38
N GLN A 11 17.99 18.53 10.65
CA GLN A 11 17.12 17.89 9.65
C GLN A 11 15.80 17.50 10.30
N THR A 12 14.70 17.80 9.62
CA THR A 12 13.37 17.36 10.04
C THR A 12 13.27 15.83 9.97
N PRO A 13 12.33 15.19 10.71
CA PRO A 13 12.11 13.75 10.61
C PRO A 13 11.78 13.26 9.18
N ALA A 14 11.21 14.13 8.33
CA ALA A 14 10.96 13.82 6.93
C ALA A 14 12.25 13.82 6.08
N GLU A 15 13.23 14.66 6.41
CA GLU A 15 14.55 14.69 5.75
C GLU A 15 15.44 13.54 6.20
N GLN A 16 15.45 13.25 7.50
CA GLN A 16 16.11 12.07 8.06
C GLN A 16 15.59 10.80 7.38
N LEU A 17 14.26 10.62 7.32
CA LEU A 17 13.66 9.46 6.66
C LEU A 17 13.86 9.45 5.12
N CYS A 18 13.97 10.61 4.48
CA CYS A 18 14.29 10.70 3.06
C CYS A 18 15.69 10.13 2.77
N ASP A 19 16.66 10.38 3.67
CA ASP A 19 18.03 9.89 3.54
C ASP A 19 18.17 8.42 4.01
N GLU A 20 17.42 8.01 5.05
CA GLU A 20 17.22 6.60 5.41
C GLU A 20 16.70 5.78 4.21
N LEU A 21 15.64 6.23 3.53
CA LEU A 21 15.06 5.53 2.38
C LEU A 21 15.96 5.51 1.14
N GLN A 22 16.83 6.50 0.97
CA GLN A 22 17.84 6.50 -0.08
C GLN A 22 18.97 5.49 0.21
N SER A 23 19.36 5.31 1.48
CA SER A 23 20.45 4.38 1.84
C SER A 23 20.11 2.91 1.56
N VAL A 24 18.83 2.54 1.67
CA VAL A 24 18.31 1.21 1.28
C VAL A 24 18.35 0.98 -0.24
N ARG A 25 18.19 2.04 -1.04
CA ARG A 25 18.12 1.97 -2.53
C ARG A 25 18.96 3.06 -3.22
N PRO A 26 20.29 3.06 -3.02
CA PRO A 26 21.17 4.14 -3.48
C PRO A 26 21.24 4.29 -5.01
N GLN A 27 20.87 3.24 -5.75
CA GLN A 27 20.73 3.22 -7.21
C GLN A 27 19.46 3.92 -7.74
N THR A 28 18.54 4.30 -6.85
CA THR A 28 17.28 4.96 -7.22
C THR A 28 17.38 6.48 -7.08
N ALA A 29 16.50 7.21 -7.75
CA ALA A 29 16.48 8.67 -7.67
C ALA A 29 15.99 9.12 -6.28
N ARG A 30 16.72 10.06 -5.65
CA ARG A 30 16.46 10.51 -4.26
C ARG A 30 14.96 10.73 -4.01
N PRO A 31 14.40 10.17 -2.91
CA PRO A 31 13.03 10.41 -2.52
C PRO A 31 12.74 11.91 -2.40
N LYS A 32 11.46 12.27 -2.53
CA LYS A 32 11.02 13.67 -2.54
C LYS A 32 9.98 13.88 -1.46
N ILE A 33 10.26 14.84 -0.58
CA ILE A 33 9.36 15.28 0.47
C ILE A 33 8.38 16.27 -0.13
N PHE A 34 7.10 16.07 0.16
CA PHE A 34 6.00 16.90 -0.25
C PHE A 34 5.20 17.31 1.00
N PRO A 35 5.38 18.53 1.52
CA PRO A 35 4.53 19.07 2.56
C PRO A 35 3.06 19.08 2.12
N LEU A 36 2.16 18.79 3.07
CA LEU A 36 0.71 18.86 2.90
C LEU A 36 0.08 19.98 3.74
N THR A 37 0.82 20.53 4.71
CA THR A 37 0.47 21.73 5.50
C THR A 37 1.59 22.77 5.44
N LYS A 38 1.24 24.05 5.61
CA LYS A 38 2.20 25.19 5.58
C LYS A 38 3.32 25.10 6.63
N ASP A 39 3.03 24.45 7.75
CA ASP A 39 3.96 24.22 8.87
C ASP A 39 4.80 22.93 8.73
N GLY A 40 4.57 22.15 7.67
CA GLY A 40 5.24 20.86 7.45
C GLY A 40 4.82 19.72 8.39
N ARG A 41 3.87 19.91 9.32
CA ARG A 41 3.45 18.86 10.28
C ARG A 41 2.76 17.66 9.63
N SER A 42 2.29 17.79 8.39
CA SER A 42 1.80 16.70 7.55
C SER A 42 2.60 16.66 6.25
N TRP A 43 3.07 15.49 5.86
CA TRP A 43 3.90 15.32 4.67
C TRP A 43 3.74 13.95 4.02
N ILE A 44 4.15 13.87 2.76
CA ILE A 44 4.38 12.63 2.01
C ILE A 44 5.83 12.58 1.54
N ILE A 45 6.49 11.44 1.70
CA ILE A 45 7.71 11.11 0.94
C ILE A 45 7.31 10.20 -0.22
N TYR A 46 7.86 10.46 -1.40
CA TYR A 46 7.67 9.61 -2.59
C TYR A 46 9.02 9.23 -3.19
N ALA A 47 9.24 7.93 -3.37
CA ALA A 47 10.42 7.35 -3.99
C ALA A 47 9.99 6.52 -5.22
N ALA A 48 10.33 7.03 -6.41
CA ALA A 48 9.93 6.42 -7.68
C ALA A 48 10.79 5.20 -8.00
N ASN A 49 10.17 4.08 -8.42
CA ASN A 49 10.86 2.83 -8.75
C ASN A 49 11.78 2.34 -7.60
N TRP A 50 11.36 2.52 -6.34
CA TRP A 50 12.13 2.15 -5.15
C TRP A 50 12.25 0.62 -4.99
N TRP A 51 11.14 -0.12 -5.14
CA TRP A 51 11.15 -1.59 -5.07
C TRP A 51 10.17 -2.26 -6.05
N PRO A 52 10.49 -2.34 -7.36
CA PRO A 52 9.72 -3.08 -8.38
C PRO A 52 9.45 -4.55 -8.02
N SER A 53 8.44 -5.17 -8.64
CA SER A 53 8.15 -6.60 -8.40
C SER A 53 8.72 -7.54 -9.46
N SER A 54 9.58 -8.45 -9.03
CA SER A 54 10.02 -9.62 -9.80
C SER A 54 9.07 -10.81 -9.69
N GLU A 55 8.17 -10.80 -8.69
CA GLU A 55 7.28 -11.92 -8.34
C GLU A 55 5.80 -11.65 -8.70
N PHE A 56 5.51 -10.57 -9.46
CA PHE A 56 4.16 -10.00 -9.60
C PHE A 56 3.06 -11.03 -9.90
N ASP A 57 3.28 -11.95 -10.85
CA ASP A 57 2.27 -12.93 -11.25
C ASP A 57 1.93 -13.94 -10.14
N MET A 58 2.93 -14.35 -9.35
CA MET A 58 2.71 -15.19 -8.18
C MET A 58 1.95 -14.43 -7.08
N LEU A 59 2.35 -13.17 -6.85
CA LEU A 59 1.69 -12.28 -5.90
C LEU A 59 0.25 -11.93 -6.31
N TRP A 60 -0.06 -11.90 -7.61
CA TRP A 60 -1.40 -11.66 -8.16
C TRP A 60 -2.27 -12.92 -8.09
N ALA A 61 -1.70 -14.09 -8.35
CA ALA A 61 -2.36 -15.38 -8.19
C ALA A 61 -2.69 -15.68 -6.72
N ALA A 62 -1.84 -15.29 -5.78
CA ALA A 62 -2.01 -15.48 -4.34
C ALA A 62 -3.09 -14.58 -3.67
N ARG A 63 -3.86 -13.81 -4.45
CA ARG A 63 -4.96 -12.98 -3.90
C ARG A 63 -6.10 -13.84 -3.35
N PRO A 64 -6.81 -13.41 -2.29
CA PRO A 64 -8.01 -14.09 -1.83
C PRO A 64 -9.05 -14.22 -2.95
N THR A 65 -9.77 -15.35 -2.97
CA THR A 65 -10.87 -15.63 -3.91
C THR A 65 -12.10 -14.73 -3.67
N GLU A 66 -12.28 -14.25 -2.44
CA GLU A 66 -13.41 -13.42 -2.03
C GLU A 66 -12.98 -11.96 -1.80
N ARG A 67 -13.87 -11.02 -2.15
CA ARG A 67 -13.74 -9.61 -1.77
C ARG A 67 -14.35 -9.39 -0.38
N PRO A 68 -13.70 -8.62 0.52
CA PRO A 68 -14.23 -8.34 1.86
C PRO A 68 -15.56 -7.58 1.83
N VAL A 69 -16.43 -7.87 2.79
CA VAL A 69 -17.77 -7.29 3.01
C VAL A 69 -17.90 -6.64 4.50
N GLY A 70 -18.01 -5.46 3.89
CA GLY A 70 -18.05 -4.21 4.64
C GLY A 70 -19.40 -3.88 5.29
N HIS A 71 -19.41 -3.10 6.37
CA HIS A 71 -20.63 -2.51 6.93
C HIS A 71 -20.53 -0.98 6.98
N ILE A 72 -21.35 -0.28 6.20
CA ILE A 72 -21.34 1.19 6.08
C ILE A 72 -22.77 1.71 6.12
N PHE A 73 -23.04 2.65 7.06
CA PHE A 73 -24.37 3.22 7.30
C PHE A 73 -25.49 2.15 7.43
N GLY A 74 -25.22 1.08 8.19
CA GLY A 74 -26.15 -0.04 8.39
C GLY A 74 -26.32 -0.99 7.20
N LYS A 75 -25.67 -0.72 6.05
CA LYS A 75 -25.74 -1.57 4.86
C LYS A 75 -24.48 -2.42 4.72
N SER A 76 -24.68 -3.69 4.34
CA SER A 76 -23.61 -4.57 3.89
C SER A 76 -23.14 -4.15 2.50
N ILE A 77 -21.81 -4.02 2.30
CA ILE A 77 -21.19 -3.56 1.05
C ILE A 77 -19.91 -4.35 0.78
N THR A 78 -19.88 -5.09 -0.32
CA THR A 78 -18.64 -5.67 -0.86
C THR A 78 -17.69 -4.56 -1.32
N PHE A 79 -16.49 -4.51 -0.77
CA PHE A 79 -15.49 -3.53 -1.19
C PHE A 79 -14.96 -3.87 -2.59
N PRO A 80 -14.79 -2.88 -3.49
CA PRO A 80 -14.27 -3.09 -4.85
C PRO A 80 -12.74 -3.16 -4.83
N ARG A 81 -12.19 -4.22 -4.22
CA ARG A 81 -10.79 -4.69 -4.23
C ARG A 81 -10.70 -5.98 -3.41
N HIS A 82 -9.69 -6.82 -3.63
CA HIS A 82 -9.38 -7.94 -2.70
C HIS A 82 -8.39 -7.46 -1.62
N THR A 83 -8.41 -8.02 -0.41
CA THR A 83 -7.49 -7.60 0.69
C THR A 83 -7.07 -8.74 1.60
N GLN A 84 -5.83 -8.69 2.11
CA GLN A 84 -5.30 -9.62 3.11
C GLN A 84 -4.47 -8.84 4.12
N SER A 85 -4.75 -9.04 5.42
CA SER A 85 -3.90 -8.55 6.51
C SER A 85 -2.89 -9.62 6.92
N TRP A 86 -1.69 -9.21 7.33
CA TRP A 86 -0.63 -10.04 7.89
C TRP A 86 -0.09 -9.41 9.18
N GLY A 87 0.29 -10.23 10.16
CA GLY A 87 0.98 -9.82 11.39
C GLY A 87 0.06 -9.42 12.54
N ILE A 88 -0.84 -8.44 12.33
CA ILE A 88 -1.79 -7.96 13.36
C ILE A 88 -3.17 -7.70 12.71
N ASP A 89 -4.22 -8.12 13.41
CA ASP A 89 -5.62 -7.83 13.05
C ASP A 89 -5.86 -6.33 12.91
N TYR A 90 -6.45 -5.90 11.78
CA TYR A 90 -6.74 -4.47 11.53
C TYR A 90 -8.24 -4.17 11.59
N SER A 91 -8.64 -3.35 12.57
CA SER A 91 -10.02 -2.87 12.71
C SER A 91 -10.31 -1.70 11.76
N TYR A 92 -11.26 -1.84 10.84
CA TYR A 92 -11.75 -0.71 10.01
C TYR A 92 -13.23 -0.84 9.62
N THR A 93 -13.96 0.29 9.59
CA THR A 93 -15.39 0.39 9.18
C THR A 93 -16.29 -0.75 9.69
N GLY A 94 -16.31 -0.96 11.01
CA GLY A 94 -17.15 -1.99 11.64
C GLY A 94 -16.72 -3.44 11.38
N GLN A 95 -15.48 -3.66 10.92
CA GLN A 95 -14.92 -4.98 10.64
C GLN A 95 -13.54 -5.16 11.29
N ILE A 96 -13.17 -6.43 11.51
CA ILE A 96 -11.80 -6.83 11.82
C ILE A 96 -11.27 -7.59 10.61
N ALA A 97 -10.31 -7.01 9.89
CA ALA A 97 -9.55 -7.71 8.88
C ALA A 97 -8.55 -8.65 9.57
N ARG A 98 -9.00 -9.88 9.81
CA ARG A 98 -8.21 -10.93 10.47
C ARG A 98 -6.90 -11.15 9.73
N ALA A 99 -5.80 -11.09 10.47
CA ALA A 99 -4.48 -11.29 9.93
C ALA A 99 -4.13 -12.78 9.85
N LYS A 100 -3.34 -13.13 8.84
CA LYS A 100 -2.51 -14.34 8.86
C LYS A 100 -1.16 -14.04 9.52
N PRO A 101 -0.40 -15.04 9.99
CA PRO A 101 0.95 -14.84 10.51
C PRO A 101 1.85 -14.14 9.49
N LEU A 102 2.76 -13.26 9.93
CA LEU A 102 3.75 -12.64 9.03
C LEU A 102 4.66 -13.67 8.35
N SER A 103 4.89 -14.83 8.98
CA SER A 103 5.63 -15.96 8.44
C SER A 103 4.87 -16.76 7.36
N GLU A 104 3.64 -16.37 7.03
CA GLU A 104 2.87 -16.87 5.87
C GLU A 104 2.74 -15.82 4.75
N ALA A 105 3.24 -14.59 4.96
CA ALA A 105 3.23 -13.55 3.95
C ALA A 105 4.25 -13.84 2.82
N PRO A 106 4.03 -13.36 1.59
CA PRO A 106 4.92 -13.64 0.46
C PRO A 106 6.37 -13.17 0.69
N SER A 107 7.34 -13.89 0.11
CA SER A 107 8.78 -13.63 0.20
C SER A 107 9.14 -12.15 -0.04
N GLN A 108 8.73 -11.58 -1.18
CA GLN A 108 9.01 -10.18 -1.50
C GLN A 108 8.35 -9.19 -0.51
N VAL A 109 7.20 -9.54 0.08
CA VAL A 109 6.51 -8.69 1.07
C VAL A 109 7.26 -8.68 2.40
N VAL A 110 7.75 -9.84 2.85
CA VAL A 110 8.55 -9.96 4.08
C VAL A 110 9.90 -9.25 3.91
N GLN A 111 10.58 -9.42 2.77
CA GLN A 111 11.82 -8.71 2.46
C GLN A 111 11.67 -7.19 2.60
N VAL A 112 10.65 -6.59 1.97
CA VAL A 112 10.42 -5.14 2.05
C VAL A 112 10.12 -4.70 3.48
N LEU A 113 9.37 -5.49 4.27
CA LEU A 113 9.16 -5.18 5.69
C LEU A 113 10.47 -5.23 6.49
N THR A 114 11.31 -6.24 6.29
CA THR A 114 12.59 -6.40 7.00
C THR A 114 13.57 -5.28 6.68
N GLU A 115 13.63 -4.82 5.42
CA GLU A 115 14.46 -3.69 4.99
C GLU A 115 13.95 -2.36 5.58
N LEU A 116 12.63 -2.13 5.56
CA LEU A 116 12.04 -0.97 6.24
C LEU A 116 12.35 -1.01 7.75
N GLN A 117 12.22 -2.16 8.40
CA GLN A 117 12.49 -2.34 9.85
C GLN A 117 13.94 -2.00 10.27
N GLN A 118 14.90 -1.85 9.35
CA GLN A 118 16.24 -1.38 9.69
C GLN A 118 16.28 0.14 10.00
N LEU A 119 15.33 0.90 9.45
CA LEU A 119 15.23 2.36 9.59
C LEU A 119 14.57 2.73 10.92
N GLU A 120 15.05 3.74 11.62
CA GLU A 120 14.58 4.11 12.96
C GLU A 120 13.08 4.40 12.96
N SER A 121 12.64 5.13 11.92
CA SER A 121 11.25 5.47 11.65
C SER A 121 10.30 4.26 11.47
N PHE A 122 10.85 3.07 11.24
CA PHE A 122 10.12 1.87 10.80
C PHE A 122 10.37 0.61 11.66
N LYS A 123 11.26 0.64 12.65
CA LYS A 123 11.54 -0.49 13.58
C LYS A 123 10.28 -1.07 14.26
N GLY A 124 9.26 -0.24 14.48
CA GLY A 124 7.99 -0.64 15.11
C GLY A 124 7.00 -1.34 14.17
N HIS A 125 7.27 -1.43 12.86
CA HIS A 125 6.30 -1.93 11.88
C HIS A 125 6.12 -3.43 11.99
N ASN A 126 4.86 -3.86 12.09
CA ASN A 126 4.49 -5.22 12.47
C ASN A 126 3.16 -5.69 11.83
N GLN A 127 2.57 -4.87 10.97
CA GLN A 127 1.37 -5.21 10.20
C GLN A 127 1.58 -4.87 8.72
N VAL A 128 1.04 -5.73 7.85
CA VAL A 128 1.01 -5.50 6.41
C VAL A 128 -0.40 -5.72 5.88
N LEU A 129 -0.95 -4.74 5.17
CA LEU A 129 -2.21 -4.87 4.41
C LEU A 129 -1.91 -4.90 2.91
N GLN A 130 -2.05 -6.08 2.31
CA GLN A 130 -2.09 -6.20 0.85
C GLN A 130 -3.49 -5.88 0.32
N ASN A 131 -3.55 -5.13 -0.78
CA ASN A 131 -4.76 -4.85 -1.53
C ASN A 131 -4.50 -5.11 -3.01
N TRP A 132 -5.41 -5.82 -3.69
CA TRP A 132 -5.34 -6.08 -5.13
C TRP A 132 -6.48 -5.32 -5.83
N TYR A 133 -6.11 -4.51 -6.84
CA TYR A 133 -7.01 -3.70 -7.64
C TYR A 133 -6.92 -4.12 -9.11
N GLU A 134 -8.02 -4.60 -9.67
CA GLU A 134 -8.13 -4.89 -11.11
C GLU A 134 -8.76 -3.71 -11.86
N ALA A 135 -8.25 -3.46 -13.08
CA ALA A 135 -8.83 -2.52 -14.03
C ALA A 135 -8.92 -3.17 -15.41
N HIS A 136 -10.16 -3.29 -15.90
CA HIS A 136 -10.53 -3.68 -17.26
C HIS A 136 -11.79 -2.87 -17.64
N PRO A 137 -11.99 -2.41 -18.89
CA PRO A 137 -13.15 -1.58 -19.24
C PRO A 137 -14.48 -2.31 -19.08
N ASP A 138 -14.49 -3.61 -19.41
CA ASP A 138 -15.67 -4.47 -19.36
C ASP A 138 -15.99 -4.97 -17.93
N ALA A 139 -15.20 -4.55 -16.94
CA ALA A 139 -15.36 -4.93 -15.54
C ALA A 139 -15.65 -3.71 -14.65
N LYS A 140 -16.34 -3.93 -13.53
CA LYS A 140 -16.51 -2.92 -12.49
C LYS A 140 -15.17 -2.67 -11.80
N ALA A 141 -14.42 -1.69 -12.30
CA ALA A 141 -13.06 -1.38 -11.84
C ALA A 141 -12.94 -1.20 -10.32
N ASP A 142 -11.88 -1.79 -9.74
CA ASP A 142 -11.58 -1.72 -8.32
C ASP A 142 -11.05 -0.33 -7.92
N TYR A 143 -11.38 0.13 -6.71
CA TYR A 143 -10.97 1.43 -6.16
C TYR A 143 -11.06 1.46 -4.62
N ILE A 144 -10.52 2.50 -3.98
CA ILE A 144 -10.83 2.84 -2.59
C ILE A 144 -11.03 4.35 -2.50
N GLY A 145 -12.18 4.80 -1.99
CA GLY A 145 -12.56 6.22 -1.97
C GLY A 145 -11.92 7.04 -0.84
N PRO A 146 -12.26 8.34 -0.72
CA PRO A 146 -11.64 9.26 0.25
C PRO A 146 -11.77 8.88 1.72
N HIS A 147 -10.70 8.34 2.29
CA HIS A 147 -10.59 7.89 3.67
C HIS A 147 -9.28 8.39 4.31
N SER A 148 -9.12 8.18 5.61
CA SER A 148 -7.85 8.28 6.33
C SER A 148 -7.67 6.96 7.07
N ASP A 149 -6.43 6.53 7.32
CA ASP A 149 -6.20 5.35 8.17
C ASP A 149 -6.60 5.63 9.63
N ASP A 150 -7.05 4.58 10.32
CA ASP A 150 -7.50 4.69 11.71
C ASP A 150 -6.31 4.61 12.68
N GLU A 151 -5.86 5.78 13.16
CA GLU A 151 -4.68 5.90 14.03
C GLU A 151 -4.88 5.32 15.44
N ARG A 152 -6.11 4.98 15.87
CA ARG A 152 -6.41 4.63 17.28
C ARG A 152 -5.61 3.45 17.83
N GLU A 153 -5.27 2.52 16.94
CA GLU A 153 -4.49 1.31 17.28
C GLU A 153 -3.01 1.40 16.84
N LEU A 154 -2.61 2.47 16.16
CA LEU A 154 -1.25 2.65 15.63
C LEU A 154 -0.29 3.18 16.70
N VAL A 155 1.01 2.98 16.47
CA VAL A 155 2.04 3.66 17.27
C VAL A 155 2.00 5.15 16.93
N ALA A 156 1.86 6.01 17.95
CA ALA A 156 1.70 7.45 17.72
C ALA A 156 2.92 8.04 16.98
N GLY A 157 2.66 8.75 15.89
CA GLY A 157 3.70 9.36 15.05
C GLY A 157 4.41 8.42 14.07
N SER A 158 4.14 7.10 14.08
CA SER A 158 4.77 6.18 13.13
C SER A 158 4.29 6.46 11.69
N PRO A 159 5.19 6.53 10.70
CA PRO A 159 4.82 6.71 9.30
C PRO A 159 4.09 5.49 8.74
N ILE A 160 3.31 5.69 7.66
CA ILE A 160 2.63 4.61 6.93
C ILE A 160 3.24 4.52 5.54
N ALA A 161 3.99 3.44 5.27
CA ALA A 161 4.54 3.15 3.95
C ALA A 161 3.51 2.41 3.08
N SER A 162 3.43 2.76 1.81
CA SER A 162 2.56 2.12 0.82
C SER A 162 3.32 1.93 -0.49
N LEU A 163 3.77 0.70 -0.74
CA LEU A 163 4.47 0.29 -1.96
C LEU A 163 3.46 -0.14 -3.02
N SER A 164 3.68 0.30 -4.26
CA SER A 164 2.87 -0.06 -5.42
C SER A 164 3.61 -1.03 -6.32
N TRP A 165 2.93 -2.10 -6.75
CA TRP A 165 3.36 -2.95 -7.84
C TRP A 165 2.29 -2.94 -8.94
N CYS A 166 2.67 -2.78 -10.20
CA CYS A 166 1.74 -2.55 -11.31
C CYS A 166 2.14 -3.31 -12.58
N LYS A 167 1.31 -4.26 -13.01
CA LYS A 167 1.49 -4.96 -14.30
C LYS A 167 0.45 -4.49 -15.31
N ALA A 168 0.93 -4.20 -16.53
CA ALA A 168 0.08 -3.89 -17.68
C ALA A 168 -0.32 -5.18 -18.40
N ASP A 169 -1.60 -5.28 -18.80
CA ASP A 169 -1.99 -6.27 -19.80
C ASP A 169 -1.55 -5.78 -21.18
N ARG A 170 -0.34 -6.20 -21.57
CA ARG A 170 0.25 -5.87 -22.88
C ARG A 170 -0.47 -6.53 -24.05
N ILE A 171 -1.24 -7.60 -23.84
CA ILE A 171 -1.99 -8.27 -24.92
C ILE A 171 -3.19 -7.39 -25.31
N THR A 172 -3.94 -6.88 -24.32
CA THR A 172 -5.09 -6.03 -24.59
C THR A 172 -4.68 -4.59 -24.94
N LEU A 173 -3.65 -4.03 -24.31
CA LEU A 173 -3.08 -2.73 -24.72
C LEU A 173 -2.51 -2.76 -26.14
N GLY A 174 -1.83 -3.86 -26.53
CA GLY A 174 -1.27 -4.04 -27.88
C GLY A 174 -2.31 -4.27 -28.98
N ARG A 175 -3.59 -4.42 -28.63
CA ARG A 175 -4.71 -4.61 -29.56
C ARG A 175 -5.58 -3.36 -29.75
N GLN A 176 -5.33 -2.28 -29.02
CA GLN A 176 -6.03 -1.02 -29.28
C GLN A 176 -5.55 -0.41 -30.61
N PRO A 177 -6.47 0.13 -31.45
CA PRO A 177 -6.05 0.93 -32.59
C PRO A 177 -5.32 2.18 -32.10
N LEU A 178 -4.18 2.50 -32.73
CA LEU A 178 -3.40 3.69 -32.40
C LEU A 178 -4.23 4.95 -32.66
N LEU A 179 -4.68 5.61 -31.60
CA LEU A 179 -5.35 6.91 -31.69
C LEU A 179 -4.37 7.94 -32.29
N PRO A 180 -4.78 8.76 -33.29
CA PRO A 180 -3.89 9.76 -33.89
C PRO A 180 -3.47 10.85 -32.90
N GLY A 181 -2.23 10.75 -32.40
CA GLY A 181 -1.62 11.68 -31.45
C GLY A 181 -1.54 11.11 -30.03
N ALA A 182 -0.40 11.11 -29.34
CA ALA A 182 0.94 11.58 -29.73
C ALA A 182 2.04 10.70 -29.10
N SER A 183 3.26 10.77 -29.65
CA SER A 183 4.48 10.04 -29.19
C SER A 183 4.27 8.55 -28.90
N GLY A 184 4.49 7.70 -29.91
CA GLY A 184 4.23 6.26 -29.83
C GLY A 184 4.89 5.56 -28.63
N LEU A 185 4.06 4.83 -27.87
CA LEU A 185 4.43 3.89 -26.79
C LEU A 185 5.54 4.36 -25.83
N PRO A 186 5.23 5.24 -24.85
CA PRO A 186 6.14 5.51 -23.75
C PRO A 186 6.37 4.25 -22.90
N ALA A 187 7.62 3.91 -22.63
CA ALA A 187 8.00 2.76 -21.83
C ALA A 187 7.70 2.97 -20.32
N ARG A 188 6.43 2.80 -19.87
CA ARG A 188 6.04 2.80 -18.43
C ARG A 188 4.63 2.25 -18.08
N GLY A 189 4.33 1.03 -18.54
CA GLY A 189 3.43 0.08 -17.85
C GLY A 189 2.00 0.54 -17.46
N HIS A 190 1.45 -0.09 -16.42
CA HIS A 190 0.18 0.27 -15.78
C HIS A 190 0.46 1.20 -14.60
N TRP A 191 -0.51 2.04 -14.24
CA TRP A 191 -0.46 2.88 -13.05
C TRP A 191 -1.88 3.26 -12.62
N ARG A 192 -2.02 3.75 -11.39
CA ARG A 192 -3.29 4.24 -10.85
C ARG A 192 -3.09 5.58 -10.15
N ARG A 193 -4.09 6.46 -10.22
CA ARG A 193 -4.07 7.74 -9.51
C ARG A 193 -4.32 7.58 -8.02
N PHE A 194 -3.33 7.98 -7.23
CA PHE A 194 -3.47 8.24 -5.80
C PHE A 194 -3.75 9.72 -5.61
N ARG A 195 -4.90 10.07 -5.02
CA ARG A 195 -5.26 11.46 -4.72
C ARG A 195 -5.30 11.69 -3.22
N VAL A 196 -4.82 12.87 -2.82
CA VAL A 196 -4.81 13.38 -1.44
C VAL A 196 -5.57 14.70 -1.41
N THR A 197 -6.56 14.80 -0.53
CA THR A 197 -7.42 15.99 -0.37
C THR A 197 -7.53 16.35 1.10
N ALA A 198 -7.35 17.64 1.42
CA ALA A 198 -7.47 18.16 2.77
C ALA A 198 -8.86 17.93 3.37
N LYS A 199 -8.95 17.70 4.68
CA LYS A 199 -10.24 17.69 5.39
C LYS A 199 -10.76 19.12 5.55
N LYS A 200 -12.09 19.27 5.61
CA LYS A 200 -12.78 20.58 5.65
C LYS A 200 -12.32 21.53 6.77
N ASN A 201 -11.72 21.01 7.83
CA ASN A 201 -11.23 21.75 9.00
C ASN A 201 -9.74 22.14 8.91
N VAL A 202 -9.08 21.94 7.77
CA VAL A 202 -7.64 22.24 7.56
C VAL A 202 -7.51 23.42 6.61
N THR A 203 -7.22 24.59 7.16
CA THR A 203 -7.13 25.88 6.42
C THR A 203 -5.70 26.23 6.00
N ASP A 204 -4.73 25.49 6.51
CA ASP A 204 -3.30 25.60 6.27
C ASP A 204 -2.76 24.55 5.27
N ALA A 205 -3.66 23.79 4.63
CA ALA A 205 -3.29 22.80 3.63
C ALA A 205 -2.56 23.42 2.42
N VAL A 206 -1.65 22.66 1.82
CA VAL A 206 -0.99 23.01 0.56
C VAL A 206 -1.15 21.88 -0.45
N VAL A 207 -1.16 22.24 -1.74
CA VAL A 207 -1.08 21.26 -2.84
C VAL A 207 0.41 21.11 -3.21
N PRO A 208 1.02 19.93 -3.00
CA PRO A 208 2.34 19.57 -3.54
C PRO A 208 2.57 20.03 -4.98
N LYS A 209 3.74 20.63 -5.21
CA LYS A 209 4.18 21.11 -6.54
C LYS A 209 5.37 20.29 -7.05
N GLY A 210 5.41 20.09 -8.36
CA GLY A 210 6.45 19.28 -9.01
C GLY A 210 6.26 17.78 -8.80
N GLY A 211 7.27 16.98 -9.13
CA GLY A 211 7.28 15.54 -8.86
C GLY A 211 6.27 14.66 -9.61
N GLY A 212 5.44 15.24 -10.48
CA GLY A 212 4.30 14.56 -11.12
C GLY A 212 2.96 14.80 -10.41
N TRP A 213 2.93 15.62 -9.36
CA TRP A 213 1.69 16.06 -8.72
C TRP A 213 0.93 17.08 -9.58
N PHE A 214 -0.39 16.94 -9.64
CA PHE A 214 -1.32 17.89 -10.26
C PHE A 214 -2.55 18.11 -9.38
N ASP A 215 -3.12 19.33 -9.41
CA ASP A 215 -4.39 19.60 -8.73
C ASP A 215 -5.57 19.09 -9.56
N SER A 216 -6.41 18.27 -8.95
CA SER A 216 -7.72 17.89 -9.49
C SER A 216 -8.77 17.81 -8.36
N GLY A 217 -8.86 18.89 -7.57
CA GLY A 217 -9.64 18.93 -6.33
C GLY A 217 -8.86 18.31 -5.17
N GLY A 218 -7.56 18.57 -5.14
CA GLY A 218 -6.60 17.86 -4.31
C GLY A 218 -5.42 17.35 -5.12
N ALA A 219 -4.28 17.19 -4.44
CA ALA A 219 -3.03 16.75 -5.04
C ALA A 219 -3.14 15.30 -5.51
N THR A 220 -2.87 15.03 -6.78
CA THR A 220 -2.94 13.69 -7.37
C THR A 220 -1.62 13.29 -8.01
N LEU A 221 -1.21 12.05 -7.78
CA LEU A 221 0.03 11.45 -8.30
C LEU A 221 -0.30 10.13 -9.03
N LYS A 222 0.46 9.81 -10.09
CA LYS A 222 0.40 8.50 -10.75
C LYS A 222 1.36 7.55 -10.03
N LEU A 223 0.85 6.44 -9.49
CA LEU A 223 1.68 5.38 -8.88
C LEU A 223 1.89 4.24 -9.89
N HIS A 224 3.14 4.04 -10.29
CA HIS A 224 3.63 3.00 -11.21
C HIS A 224 4.13 1.76 -10.44
N ASP A 225 4.84 0.86 -11.11
CA ASP A 225 5.51 -0.29 -10.48
C ASP A 225 6.75 0.13 -9.68
N GLY A 226 6.87 -0.40 -8.47
CA GLY A 226 7.95 -0.14 -7.54
C GLY A 226 7.89 1.19 -6.80
N ASP A 227 6.89 2.03 -7.06
CA ASP A 227 6.74 3.34 -6.43
C ASP A 227 6.34 3.20 -4.95
N LEU A 228 7.20 3.72 -4.07
CA LEU A 228 6.92 3.84 -2.64
C LEU A 228 6.36 5.23 -2.33
N LEU A 229 5.27 5.27 -1.57
CA LEU A 229 4.72 6.47 -0.97
C LEU A 229 4.63 6.29 0.54
N VAL A 230 5.22 7.20 1.32
CA VAL A 230 5.16 7.20 2.79
C VAL A 230 4.37 8.42 3.26
N MET A 231 3.32 8.20 4.04
CA MET A 231 2.55 9.26 4.71
C MET A 231 3.04 9.42 6.15
N GLY A 232 3.31 10.65 6.59
CA GLY A 232 3.84 10.89 7.94
C GLY A 232 3.41 12.20 8.59
N GLY A 233 3.82 12.37 9.85
CA GLY A 233 3.29 13.41 10.73
C GLY A 233 1.79 13.27 10.91
N GLU A 234 1.05 14.38 10.92
CA GLU A 234 -0.41 14.40 11.10
C GLU A 234 -1.21 14.06 9.82
N CYS A 235 -0.61 13.41 8.81
CA CYS A 235 -1.24 13.19 7.52
C CYS A 235 -2.64 12.53 7.59
N GLN A 236 -2.84 11.52 8.45
CA GLN A 236 -4.16 10.87 8.58
C GLN A 236 -5.18 11.74 9.35
N ARG A 237 -4.71 12.74 10.11
CA ARG A 237 -5.57 13.71 10.81
C ARG A 237 -5.98 14.84 9.89
N THR A 238 -5.06 15.37 9.10
CA THR A 238 -5.28 16.55 8.25
C THR A 238 -5.87 16.22 6.88
N HIS A 239 -5.51 15.08 6.29
CA HIS A 239 -5.85 14.73 4.91
C HIS A 239 -6.65 13.43 4.81
N LYS A 240 -7.33 13.28 3.67
CA LYS A 240 -7.85 12.01 3.17
C LYS A 240 -7.08 11.61 1.93
N HIS A 241 -6.97 10.31 1.69
CA HIS A 241 -6.39 9.74 0.48
C HIS A 241 -7.33 8.72 -0.17
N GLU A 242 -7.11 8.44 -1.46
CA GLU A 242 -7.90 7.49 -2.25
C GLU A 242 -7.07 6.90 -3.40
N ILE A 243 -7.44 5.69 -3.87
CA ILE A 243 -7.08 5.24 -5.22
C ILE A 243 -8.30 5.49 -6.08
N MET A 244 -8.18 6.46 -6.99
CA MET A 244 -9.29 6.87 -7.84
C MET A 244 -9.74 5.72 -8.75
N LYS A 245 -11.01 5.73 -9.15
CA LYS A 245 -11.48 4.93 -10.30
C LYS A 245 -10.64 5.29 -11.54
N PRO A 246 -10.38 4.34 -12.47
CA PRO A 246 -9.68 4.62 -13.72
C PRO A 246 -10.29 5.81 -14.46
N GLY A 247 -9.43 6.63 -15.08
CA GLY A 247 -9.83 7.74 -15.93
C GLY A 247 -10.12 7.28 -17.36
N LYS A 248 -9.97 8.19 -18.32
CA LYS A 248 -10.02 7.87 -19.76
C LYS A 248 -8.69 7.35 -20.32
N ASP A 249 -7.63 7.37 -19.52
CA ASP A 249 -6.28 6.98 -19.94
C ASP A 249 -6.18 5.44 -20.02
N PRO A 250 -5.81 4.85 -21.17
CA PRO A 250 -5.73 3.39 -21.31
C PRO A 250 -4.80 2.73 -20.28
N ALA A 251 -3.75 3.42 -19.84
CA ALA A 251 -2.81 2.88 -18.87
C ALA A 251 -3.40 2.75 -17.44
N GLU A 252 -4.52 3.42 -17.13
CA GLU A 252 -5.30 3.14 -15.90
C GLU A 252 -6.29 1.98 -16.06
N ASN A 253 -6.60 1.57 -17.30
CA ASN A 253 -7.76 0.72 -17.62
C ASN A 253 -7.43 -0.71 -18.06
N TYR A 254 -6.16 -1.03 -18.34
CA TYR A 254 -5.74 -2.37 -18.76
C TYR A 254 -4.57 -2.88 -17.93
N GLY A 255 -4.87 -3.25 -16.69
CA GLY A 255 -3.81 -3.71 -15.79
C GLY A 255 -4.26 -3.99 -14.37
N GLN A 256 -3.27 -4.41 -13.61
CA GLN A 256 -3.41 -5.02 -12.30
C GLN A 256 -2.45 -4.30 -11.35
N ARG A 257 -2.95 -3.85 -10.20
CA ARG A 257 -2.16 -3.18 -9.17
C ARG A 257 -2.25 -3.91 -7.84
N ILE A 258 -1.11 -4.33 -7.32
CA ILE A 258 -0.94 -4.76 -5.93
C ILE A 258 -0.44 -3.57 -5.13
N ASN A 259 -0.96 -3.39 -3.92
CA ASN A 259 -0.54 -2.35 -3.00
C ASN A 259 -0.22 -3.00 -1.65
N VAL A 260 1.00 -2.79 -1.17
CA VAL A 260 1.47 -3.30 0.12
C VAL A 260 1.61 -2.12 1.09
N THR A 261 0.73 -2.02 2.08
CA THR A 261 0.79 -0.96 3.10
C THR A 261 1.31 -1.52 4.41
N PHE A 262 2.38 -0.94 4.94
CA PHE A 262 3.07 -1.35 6.16
C PHE A 262 2.75 -0.36 7.29
N ARG A 263 2.49 -0.86 8.50
CA ARG A 263 2.14 -0.05 9.67
C ARG A 263 2.76 -0.58 10.97
N ALA A 264 2.98 0.32 11.93
CA ALA A 264 3.29 -0.02 13.32
C ALA A 264 2.04 0.03 14.18
N PHE A 265 1.68 -1.10 14.78
CA PHE A 265 0.54 -1.25 15.68
C PHE A 265 1.00 -1.51 17.11
N GLN A 266 0.29 -0.93 18.08
CA GLN A 266 0.56 -1.14 19.52
C GLN A 266 0.35 -2.62 19.89
N THR A 267 1.38 -3.29 20.41
CA THR A 267 1.37 -4.75 20.66
C THR A 267 0.66 -5.18 21.94
N LYS A 268 0.45 -4.27 22.90
CA LYS A 268 -0.22 -4.59 24.17
C LYS A 268 -1.68 -4.99 23.94
N GLY A 269 -2.07 -6.14 24.50
CA GLY A 269 -3.48 -6.59 24.56
C GLY A 269 -4.08 -7.09 23.24
N ARG A 270 -3.28 -7.60 22.29
CA ARG A 270 -3.78 -8.03 20.97
C ARG A 270 -3.37 -9.42 20.51
N ASN A 271 -4.23 -9.99 19.67
CA ASN A 271 -3.96 -11.21 18.91
C ASN A 271 -2.90 -10.95 17.83
N VAL A 272 -1.68 -11.43 18.08
CA VAL A 272 -0.69 -11.69 17.03
C VAL A 272 -0.93 -13.12 16.54
N PRO A 273 -1.33 -13.36 15.27
CA PRO A 273 -1.53 -14.71 14.75
C PRO A 273 -0.19 -15.44 14.70
N HIS A 274 -0.03 -16.42 15.59
CA HIS A 274 1.08 -17.35 15.55
C HIS A 274 0.79 -18.44 14.51
N LYS A 275 1.82 -18.95 13.85
CA LYS A 275 1.70 -20.12 12.96
C LYS A 275 1.10 -21.27 13.76
N ARG A 276 0.00 -21.87 13.28
CA ARG A 276 -0.56 -23.07 13.92
C ARG A 276 0.46 -24.20 13.82
N THR A 277 1.08 -24.56 14.93
CA THR A 277 1.61 -25.91 15.12
C THR A 277 0.41 -26.85 14.99
N LEU A 278 0.40 -27.71 13.96
CA LEU A 278 -0.58 -28.79 13.89
C LEU A 278 -0.33 -29.70 15.10
N SER A 279 -1.37 -29.97 15.88
CA SER A 279 -1.26 -30.99 16.92
C SER A 279 -1.12 -32.37 16.28
N GLU A 280 -0.56 -33.34 16.98
CA GLU A 280 -0.51 -34.73 16.48
C GLU A 280 -1.93 -35.28 16.22
N ASN A 281 -2.93 -34.74 16.91
CA ASN A 281 -4.35 -35.00 16.67
C ASN A 281 -4.83 -34.44 15.33
N ASP A 282 -4.40 -33.24 14.90
CA ASP A 282 -4.71 -32.71 13.56
C ASP A 282 -4.07 -33.55 12.45
N VAL A 283 -2.83 -34.03 12.67
CA VAL A 283 -2.08 -34.85 11.70
C VAL A 283 -2.71 -36.24 11.56
N THR A 284 -3.06 -36.88 12.67
CA THR A 284 -3.73 -38.19 12.67
C THR A 284 -5.17 -38.11 12.14
N HIS A 285 -5.91 -37.03 12.42
CA HIS A 285 -7.26 -36.86 11.86
C HIS A 285 -7.21 -36.64 10.34
N LYS A 286 -6.21 -35.89 9.82
CA LYS A 286 -5.99 -35.76 8.37
C LYS A 286 -5.58 -37.09 7.71
N ARG A 287 -4.73 -37.89 8.34
CA ARG A 287 -4.38 -39.24 7.83
C ARG A 287 -5.62 -40.12 7.66
N LYS A 288 -6.47 -40.21 8.70
CA LYS A 288 -7.72 -40.98 8.62
C LYS A 288 -8.67 -40.49 7.53
N LEU A 289 -8.73 -39.19 7.28
CA LEU A 289 -9.54 -38.62 6.19
C LEU A 289 -8.97 -38.96 4.80
N SER A 290 -7.64 -38.97 4.62
CA SER A 290 -7.03 -39.45 3.37
C SER A 290 -7.16 -40.96 3.18
N GLU A 291 -7.08 -41.75 4.25
CA GLU A 291 -7.23 -43.21 4.19
C GLU A 291 -8.67 -43.61 3.84
N ALA A 292 -9.67 -42.93 4.41
CA ALA A 292 -11.08 -43.10 4.03
C ALA A 292 -11.36 -42.70 2.58
N ALA A 293 -10.80 -41.57 2.11
CA ALA A 293 -11.01 -41.08 0.74
C ALA A 293 -10.33 -41.95 -0.33
N VAL A 294 -9.37 -42.81 0.02
CA VAL A 294 -8.83 -43.84 -0.89
C VAL A 294 -9.73 -45.08 -0.91
N ALA A 295 -10.32 -45.46 0.23
CA ALA A 295 -11.21 -46.61 0.32
C ALA A 295 -12.53 -46.46 -0.48
N GLU A 296 -13.02 -45.23 -0.67
CA GLU A 296 -14.21 -44.93 -1.51
C GLU A 296 -13.91 -44.87 -3.02
N ILE A 297 -12.66 -45.12 -3.45
CA ILE A 297 -12.24 -45.09 -4.88
C ILE A 297 -12.01 -46.51 -5.45
N ASP A 298 -11.73 -47.49 -4.59
CA ASP A 298 -11.50 -48.90 -4.95
C ASP A 298 -12.75 -49.81 -4.71
N SER A 299 -13.97 -49.22 -4.71
CA SER A 299 -15.25 -49.91 -4.42
C SER A 299 -16.35 -49.65 -5.45
#